data_AF-A0A954LLH3-F1
#
_entry.id   AF-A0A954LLH3-F1
#
_cell.length_a   1.000
_cell.length_b   1.000
_cell.length_c   1.000
_cell.angle_alpha   90.00
_cell.angle_beta   90.00
_cell.angle_gamma   90.00
#
_symmetry.space_group_name_H-M   'P 1'
#
loop_
_entity.id
_entity.type
_entity.pdbx_description
1 polymer ?
#
loop_
_entity_poly.entity_id
_entity_poly.type
_entity_poly.pdbx_seq_one_letter_code
_entity_poly.pdbx_strand_id
1 'polypeptide(L)'
;ASQLIVVSAERISQELSRMLTNEHRARGMRLIEEVGLLGVIFPELERQPRDAWERTMHMLQHLQNPTLELAMAVLWHSIPQDDNATEVAHELGKRFRMSNHEVEQIAWLMSHHRALNEAPEMPLCRLKRLLAHPQIEDLLKLMRVERLTTDADLKPVLFCEDYLRKTPMDEINPPPLISGADLIAQGLKPGPQFKELLDTVRDAQLNGEIQTHEEALAMIQKRL
;
A
#
# COMPACT_ATOMS: atom_id res chain seq x y z
N ALA A 1 31.76 -1.95 13.03
CA ALA A 1 30.65 -2.06 13.98
C ALA A 1 30.67 -0.99 15.10
N SER A 2 31.78 -0.78 15.83
CA SER A 2 31.83 0.08 17.03
C SER A 2 31.75 1.61 16.80
N GLN A 3 31.84 2.12 15.56
CA GLN A 3 31.75 3.56 15.27
C GLN A 3 30.34 4.04 14.87
N LEU A 4 29.39 3.13 14.59
CA LEU A 4 27.99 3.51 14.29
C LEU A 4 27.23 4.02 15.50
N ILE A 5 27.70 3.71 16.72
CA ILE A 5 27.14 4.25 17.97
C ILE A 5 27.33 5.78 18.04
N VAL A 6 28.21 6.36 17.20
CA VAL A 6 28.51 7.79 17.13
C VAL A 6 27.75 8.50 15.99
N VAL A 7 27.11 7.75 15.08
CA VAL A 7 26.39 8.31 13.93
C VAL A 7 24.91 8.44 14.29
N SER A 8 24.33 9.62 14.09
CA SER A 8 22.91 9.85 14.41
C SER A 8 22.00 9.00 13.51
N ALA A 9 20.84 8.60 14.03
CA ALA A 9 19.86 7.83 13.28
C ALA A 9 19.45 8.53 11.98
N GLU A 10 19.38 9.86 11.99
CA GLU A 10 19.06 10.69 10.82
C GLU A 10 20.09 10.54 9.70
N ARG A 11 21.38 10.45 10.04
CA ARG A 11 22.42 10.25 9.02
C ARG A 11 22.34 8.85 8.42
N ILE A 12 22.07 7.84 9.25
CA ILE A 12 21.84 6.47 8.78
C ILE A 12 20.65 6.44 7.81
N SER A 13 19.54 7.08 8.16
CA SER A 13 18.35 7.17 7.29
C SER A 13 18.62 7.88 5.96
N GLN A 14 19.39 8.97 5.97
CA GLN A 14 19.74 9.69 4.73
C GLN A 14 20.57 8.83 3.76
N GLU A 15 21.57 8.09 4.27
CA GLU A 15 22.37 7.22 3.43
C GLU A 15 21.57 6.00 2.96
N LEU A 16 20.73 5.41 3.83
CA LEU A 16 19.81 4.34 3.44
C LEU A 16 18.85 4.79 2.35
N SER A 17 18.30 6.01 2.45
CA SER A 17 17.38 6.56 1.45
C SER A 17 18.04 6.66 0.07
N ARG A 18 19.27 7.22 0.01
CA ARG A 18 20.05 7.32 -1.24
C ARG A 18 20.39 5.95 -1.81
N MET A 19 20.76 5.02 -0.95
CA MET A 19 21.13 3.67 -1.37
C MET A 19 19.92 2.88 -1.87
N LEU A 20 18.78 2.96 -1.18
CA LEU A 20 17.56 2.22 -1.53
C LEU A 20 16.87 2.75 -2.78
N THR A 21 17.05 4.02 -3.12
CA THR A 21 16.53 4.59 -4.37
C THR A 21 17.46 4.35 -5.57
N ASN A 22 18.75 4.09 -5.35
CA ASN A 22 19.73 3.81 -6.39
C ASN A 22 19.49 2.48 -7.12
N GLU A 23 19.88 2.38 -8.40
CA GLU A 23 19.77 1.16 -9.22
C GLU A 23 20.51 -0.07 -8.63
N HIS A 24 21.56 0.15 -7.83
CA HIS A 24 22.35 -0.89 -7.18
C HIS A 24 21.92 -1.18 -5.73
N ARG A 25 20.70 -0.80 -5.33
CA ARG A 25 20.19 -0.96 -3.96
C ARG A 25 20.35 -2.36 -3.35
N ALA A 26 20.09 -3.41 -4.12
CA ALA A 26 20.24 -4.79 -3.65
C ALA A 26 21.70 -5.11 -3.30
N ARG A 27 22.65 -4.62 -4.11
CA ARG A 27 24.09 -4.72 -3.81
C ARG A 27 24.46 -3.91 -2.57
N GLY A 28 23.91 -2.71 -2.42
CA GLY A 28 24.09 -1.89 -1.22
C GLY A 28 23.67 -2.62 0.06
N MET A 29 22.50 -3.25 0.05
CA MET A 29 22.00 -4.04 1.18
C MET A 29 22.87 -5.29 1.45
N ARG A 30 23.36 -5.98 0.42
CA ARG A 30 24.32 -7.08 0.59
C ARG A 30 25.64 -6.60 1.20
N LEU A 31 26.16 -5.44 0.79
CA LEU A 31 27.36 -4.86 1.42
C LEU A 31 27.14 -4.56 2.90
N ILE A 32 25.97 -4.03 3.28
CA ILE A 32 25.59 -3.82 4.69
C ILE A 32 25.62 -5.13 5.48
N GLU A 33 25.14 -6.23 4.90
CA GLU A 33 25.24 -7.56 5.49
C GLU A 33 26.70 -8.03 5.61
N GLU A 34 27.48 -7.97 4.52
CA GLU A 34 28.87 -8.42 4.45
C GLU A 34 29.78 -7.72 5.47
N VAL A 35 29.56 -6.42 5.72
CA VAL A 35 30.34 -5.65 6.71
C VAL A 35 29.78 -5.75 8.13
N GLY A 36 28.78 -6.59 8.37
CA GLY A 36 28.20 -6.86 9.69
C GLY A 36 27.39 -5.68 10.25
N LEU A 37 26.82 -4.85 9.38
CA LEU A 37 26.00 -3.70 9.79
C LEU A 37 24.50 -4.01 9.77
N LEU A 38 24.08 -5.09 9.12
CA LEU A 38 22.66 -5.46 9.02
C LEU A 38 22.03 -5.63 10.42
N GLY A 39 22.66 -6.38 11.33
CA GLY A 39 22.17 -6.56 12.70
C GLY A 39 22.10 -5.29 13.55
N VAL A 40 22.88 -4.26 13.18
CA VAL A 40 22.88 -2.97 13.88
C VAL A 40 21.75 -2.07 13.37
N ILE A 41 21.50 -2.07 12.06
CA ILE A 41 20.55 -1.18 11.41
C ILE A 41 19.14 -1.79 11.35
N PHE A 42 19.08 -3.09 11.05
CA PHE A 42 17.86 -3.89 10.87
C PHE A 42 18.00 -5.26 11.58
N PRO A 43 18.03 -5.29 12.92
CA PRO A 43 18.10 -6.54 13.68
C PRO A 43 16.96 -7.51 13.35
N GLU A 44 15.82 -7.00 12.88
CA GLU A 44 14.68 -7.80 12.45
C GLU A 44 14.95 -8.58 11.15
N LEU A 45 15.75 -8.01 10.25
CA LEU A 45 16.11 -8.62 8.97
C LEU A 45 17.23 -9.65 9.12
N GLU A 46 18.17 -9.41 10.04
CA GLU A 46 19.25 -10.38 10.34
C GLU A 46 18.70 -11.72 10.87
N ARG A 47 17.54 -11.68 11.53
CA ARG A 47 16.87 -12.88 12.06
C ARG A 47 16.05 -13.64 11.01
N GLN A 48 15.91 -13.11 9.80
CA GLN A 48 15.11 -13.75 8.77
C GLN A 48 15.79 -15.01 8.23
N PRO A 49 14.99 -16.01 7.80
CA PRO A 49 15.50 -17.11 7.00
C PRO A 49 16.27 -16.62 5.78
N ARG A 50 17.36 -17.31 5.43
CA ARG A 50 18.26 -16.94 4.32
C ARG A 50 17.52 -16.82 2.98
N ASP A 51 16.54 -17.70 2.75
CA ASP A 51 15.69 -17.71 1.57
C ASP A 51 14.77 -16.48 1.51
N ALA A 52 14.23 -16.03 2.65
CA ALA A 52 13.45 -14.80 2.72
C ALA A 52 14.29 -13.58 2.37
N TRP A 53 15.50 -13.49 2.93
CA TRP A 53 16.42 -12.40 2.63
C TRP A 53 16.89 -12.41 1.15
N GLU A 54 17.17 -13.57 0.57
CA GLU A 54 17.48 -13.70 -0.88
C GLU A 54 16.30 -13.24 -1.76
N ARG A 55 15.06 -13.60 -1.41
CA ARG A 55 13.86 -13.11 -2.11
C ARG A 55 13.76 -11.59 -2.04
N THR A 56 13.92 -10.99 -0.86
CA THR A 56 13.89 -9.53 -0.69
C THR A 56 14.97 -8.85 -1.54
N MET A 57 16.19 -9.40 -1.60
CA MET A 57 17.25 -8.87 -2.46
C MET A 57 16.91 -8.97 -3.95
N HIS A 58 16.32 -10.09 -4.38
CA HIS A 58 15.88 -10.27 -5.76
C HIS A 58 14.78 -9.26 -6.12
N MET A 59 13.81 -9.02 -5.24
CA MET A 59 12.77 -8.01 -5.44
C MET A 59 13.37 -6.61 -5.55
N LEU A 60 14.26 -6.22 -4.63
CA LEU A 60 14.94 -4.93 -4.65
C LEU A 60 15.74 -4.70 -5.95
N GLN A 61 16.36 -5.75 -6.49
CA GLN A 61 17.11 -5.68 -7.75
C GLN A 61 16.20 -5.42 -8.96
N HIS A 62 14.98 -5.94 -8.96
CA HIS A 62 14.05 -5.84 -10.09
C HIS A 62 13.12 -4.62 -10.03
N LEU A 63 13.10 -3.90 -8.91
CA LEU A 63 12.41 -2.61 -8.82
C LEU A 63 12.99 -1.60 -9.81
N GLN A 64 12.12 -0.99 -10.62
CA GLN A 64 12.51 0.08 -11.55
C GLN A 64 12.15 1.44 -10.95
N ASN A 65 13.14 2.33 -10.81
CA ASN A 65 12.99 3.69 -10.28
C ASN A 65 12.00 3.81 -9.09
N PRO A 66 12.18 3.03 -8.00
CA PRO A 66 11.27 3.04 -6.88
C PRO A 66 11.38 4.33 -6.09
N THR A 67 10.26 4.71 -5.48
CA THR A 67 10.22 5.64 -4.35
C THR A 67 10.94 5.04 -3.14
N LEU A 68 11.27 5.87 -2.16
CA LEU A 68 11.83 5.38 -0.90
C LEU A 68 10.85 4.43 -0.21
N GLU A 69 9.58 4.80 -0.23
CA GLU A 69 8.46 4.11 0.39
C GLU A 69 8.27 2.72 -0.21
N LEU A 70 8.32 2.59 -1.53
CA LEU A 70 8.27 1.29 -2.20
C LEU A 70 9.49 0.41 -1.85
N ALA A 71 10.69 0.97 -1.87
CA ALA A 71 11.90 0.22 -1.55
C ALA A 71 11.91 -0.24 -0.08
N MET A 72 11.45 0.62 0.85
CA MET A 72 11.28 0.28 2.26
C MET A 72 10.17 -0.76 2.46
N ALA A 73 9.04 -0.64 1.75
CA ALA A 73 7.98 -1.65 1.80
C ALA A 73 8.47 -3.03 1.33
N VAL A 74 9.28 -3.09 0.27
CA VAL A 74 9.97 -4.34 -0.15
C VAL A 74 10.86 -4.87 0.97
N LEU A 75 11.67 -4.00 1.57
CA LEU A 75 12.59 -4.42 2.63
C LEU A 75 11.86 -4.91 3.88
N TRP A 76 10.80 -4.21 4.29
CA TRP A 76 10.12 -4.43 5.58
C TRP A 76 9.05 -5.51 5.49
N HIS A 77 8.47 -5.78 4.31
CA HIS A 77 7.43 -6.81 4.24
C HIS A 77 7.94 -8.21 4.59
N SER A 78 9.25 -8.46 4.50
CA SER A 78 9.84 -9.75 4.89
C SER A 78 9.94 -9.94 6.39
N ILE A 79 9.76 -8.88 7.19
CA ILE A 79 9.70 -8.98 8.65
C ILE A 79 8.33 -9.58 9.01
N PRO A 80 8.25 -10.62 9.85
CA PRO A 80 6.99 -11.13 10.38
C PRO A 80 6.21 -10.01 11.05
N GLN A 81 4.93 -9.87 10.68
CA GLN A 81 4.13 -8.72 11.08
C GLN A 81 3.06 -9.09 12.11
N ASP A 82 2.86 -10.37 12.45
CA ASP A 82 1.76 -10.87 13.29
C ASP A 82 0.41 -10.20 12.97
N ASP A 83 0.12 -10.06 11.66
CA ASP A 83 -1.02 -9.35 11.07
C ASP A 83 -1.13 -7.83 11.36
N ASN A 84 -0.06 -7.19 11.86
CA ASN A 84 -0.01 -5.76 12.15
C ASN A 84 1.13 -5.03 11.41
N ALA A 85 1.04 -4.99 10.08
CA ALA A 85 1.92 -4.25 9.18
C ALA A 85 2.15 -2.79 9.61
N THR A 86 1.07 -2.14 10.05
CA THR A 86 1.04 -0.74 10.45
C THR A 86 1.92 -0.49 11.66
N GLU A 87 1.80 -1.30 12.71
CA GLU A 87 2.63 -1.17 13.91
C GLU A 87 4.11 -1.35 13.60
N VAL A 88 4.46 -2.39 12.82
CA VAL A 88 5.85 -2.62 12.38
C VAL A 88 6.39 -1.41 11.60
N ALA A 89 5.63 -0.88 10.64
CA ALA A 89 6.03 0.29 9.88
C ALA A 89 6.21 1.54 10.77
N HIS A 90 5.35 1.75 11.77
CA HIS A 90 5.48 2.85 12.72
C HIS A 90 6.70 2.72 13.64
N GLU A 91 6.99 1.53 14.15
CA GLU A 91 8.17 1.29 14.98
C GLU A 91 9.48 1.54 14.21
N LEU A 92 9.57 0.97 13.00
CA LEU A 92 10.72 1.16 12.12
C LEU A 92 10.83 2.62 11.66
N GLY A 93 9.71 3.22 11.24
CA GLY A 93 9.64 4.62 10.83
C GLY A 93 10.12 5.57 11.92
N LYS A 94 9.74 5.33 13.19
CA LYS A 94 10.22 6.09 14.35
C LYS A 94 11.72 5.93 14.55
N ARG A 95 12.26 4.72 14.39
CA ARG A 95 13.71 4.45 14.48
C ARG A 95 14.50 5.19 13.40
N PHE A 96 13.97 5.23 12.18
CA PHE A 96 14.57 5.92 11.04
C PHE A 96 14.18 7.40 10.91
N ARG A 97 13.44 7.96 11.88
CA ARG A 97 13.02 9.38 11.88
C ARG A 97 12.27 9.80 10.61
N MET A 98 11.49 8.87 10.05
CA MET A 98 10.67 9.14 8.87
C MET A 98 9.46 9.99 9.24
N SER A 99 8.95 10.76 8.29
CA SER A 99 7.73 11.53 8.45
C SER A 99 6.52 10.59 8.58
N ASN A 100 5.46 11.06 9.27
CA ASN A 100 4.22 10.30 9.38
C ASN A 100 3.67 9.92 7.99
N HIS A 101 3.80 10.82 7.02
CA HIS A 101 3.36 10.58 5.66
C HIS A 101 4.09 9.39 5.02
N GLU A 102 5.43 9.36 5.07
CA GLU A 102 6.20 8.23 4.52
C GLU A 102 5.84 6.91 5.22
N VAL A 103 5.68 6.94 6.54
CA VAL A 103 5.32 5.75 7.33
C VAL A 103 3.94 5.23 6.96
N GLU A 104 2.95 6.11 6.81
CA GLU A 104 1.60 5.74 6.39
C GLU A 104 1.59 5.10 4.99
N GLN A 105 2.40 5.60 4.06
CA GLN A 105 2.53 5.00 2.73
C GLN A 105 3.14 3.60 2.79
N ILE A 106 4.22 3.42 3.54
CA ILE A 106 4.88 2.12 3.70
C ILE A 106 3.94 1.11 4.39
N ALA A 107 3.29 1.53 5.47
CA ALA A 107 2.29 0.73 6.18
C ALA A 107 1.16 0.29 5.25
N TRP A 108 0.67 1.20 4.40
CA TRP A 108 -0.39 0.89 3.44
C TRP A 108 0.08 -0.13 2.39
N LEU A 109 1.27 0.05 1.81
CA LEU A 109 1.84 -0.91 0.85
C LEU A 109 2.00 -2.30 1.46
N MET A 110 2.57 -2.39 2.67
CA MET A 110 2.74 -3.64 3.40
C MET A 110 1.38 -4.32 3.69
N SER A 111 0.38 -3.55 4.13
CA SER A 111 -0.95 -4.09 4.44
C SER A 111 -1.71 -4.57 3.21
N HIS A 112 -1.44 -3.99 2.04
CA HIS A 112 -2.24 -4.22 0.82
C HIS A 112 -1.53 -5.03 -0.27
N HIS A 113 -0.29 -5.48 -0.08
CA HIS A 113 0.49 -6.23 -1.07
C HIS A 113 -0.22 -7.47 -1.66
N ARG A 114 -1.24 -8.01 -0.97
CA ARG A 114 -2.08 -9.14 -1.45
C ARG A 114 -3.52 -8.76 -1.78
N ALA A 115 -3.92 -7.51 -1.58
CA ALA A 115 -5.32 -7.07 -1.66
C ALA A 115 -5.93 -7.20 -3.07
N LEU A 116 -5.09 -7.20 -4.10
CA LEU A 116 -5.46 -7.31 -5.51
C LEU A 116 -5.12 -8.69 -6.11
N ASN A 117 -4.86 -9.71 -5.29
CA ASN A 117 -4.53 -11.06 -5.80
C ASN A 117 -5.66 -11.69 -6.62
N GLU A 118 -6.91 -11.34 -6.32
CA GLU A 118 -8.14 -11.80 -6.98
C GLU A 118 -8.85 -10.63 -7.69
N ALA A 119 -8.07 -9.66 -8.19
CA ALA A 119 -8.62 -8.44 -8.78
C ALA A 119 -9.64 -8.67 -9.93
N PRO A 120 -9.47 -9.64 -10.84
CA PRO A 120 -10.46 -9.90 -11.88
C PRO A 120 -11.83 -10.38 -11.36
N GLU A 121 -11.88 -11.01 -10.20
CA GLU A 121 -13.07 -11.64 -9.62
C GLU A 121 -13.69 -10.84 -8.47
N MET A 122 -12.98 -9.82 -7.96
CA MET A 122 -13.44 -9.04 -6.83
C MET A 122 -14.59 -8.08 -7.19
N PRO A 123 -15.46 -7.69 -6.23
CA PRO A 123 -16.49 -6.69 -6.47
C PRO A 123 -15.93 -5.37 -7.00
N LEU A 124 -16.61 -4.77 -7.99
CA LEU A 124 -16.13 -3.56 -8.69
C LEU A 124 -15.92 -2.39 -7.73
N CYS A 125 -16.80 -2.21 -6.73
CA CYS A 125 -16.63 -1.19 -5.70
C CYS A 125 -15.32 -1.35 -4.91
N ARG A 126 -14.96 -2.58 -4.54
CA ARG A 126 -13.72 -2.87 -3.81
C ARG A 126 -12.50 -2.65 -4.69
N LEU A 127 -12.55 -3.10 -5.95
CA LEU A 127 -11.50 -2.85 -6.93
C LEU A 127 -11.27 -1.35 -7.10
N LYS A 128 -12.32 -0.59 -7.43
CA LYS A 128 -12.23 0.86 -7.64
C LYS A 128 -11.71 1.62 -6.43
N ARG A 129 -12.12 1.24 -5.20
CA ARG A 129 -11.59 1.83 -3.95
C ARG A 129 -10.07 1.64 -3.82
N LEU A 130 -9.55 0.45 -4.15
CA LEU A 130 -8.11 0.17 -4.12
C LEU A 130 -7.38 0.89 -5.25
N LEU A 131 -7.93 0.86 -6.46
CA LEU A 131 -7.33 1.50 -7.63
C LEU A 131 -7.33 3.04 -7.54
N ALA A 132 -8.20 3.62 -6.74
CA ALA A 132 -8.25 5.05 -6.48
C ALA A 132 -7.22 5.54 -5.46
N HIS A 133 -6.51 4.64 -4.79
CA HIS A 133 -5.55 5.02 -3.76
C HIS A 133 -4.29 5.67 -4.37
N PRO A 134 -3.73 6.76 -3.79
CA PRO A 134 -2.57 7.45 -4.38
C PRO A 134 -1.34 6.56 -4.56
N GLN A 135 -1.18 5.52 -3.74
CA GLN A 135 -0.06 4.56 -3.78
C GLN A 135 -0.32 3.36 -4.71
N ILE A 136 -1.37 3.37 -5.53
CA ILE A 136 -1.71 2.22 -6.37
C ILE A 136 -0.58 1.81 -7.32
N GLU A 137 0.13 2.78 -7.92
CA GLU A 137 1.24 2.47 -8.83
C GLU A 137 2.36 1.71 -8.13
N ASP A 138 2.72 2.13 -6.92
CA ASP A 138 3.78 1.47 -6.14
C ASP A 138 3.29 0.12 -5.60
N LEU A 139 2.01 -0.02 -5.26
CA LEU A 139 1.44 -1.32 -4.92
C LEU A 139 1.52 -2.31 -6.08
N LEU A 140 1.19 -1.88 -7.30
CA LEU A 140 1.30 -2.73 -8.49
C LEU A 140 2.74 -3.12 -8.81
N LYS A 141 3.71 -2.20 -8.62
CA LYS A 141 5.14 -2.50 -8.74
C LYS A 141 5.58 -3.52 -7.71
N LEU A 142 5.18 -3.36 -6.44
CA LEU A 142 5.46 -4.30 -5.35
C LEU A 142 4.94 -5.70 -5.68
N MET A 143 3.66 -5.79 -6.05
CA MET A 143 3.01 -7.05 -6.44
C MET A 143 3.70 -7.70 -7.64
N ARG A 144 4.11 -6.92 -8.63
CA ARG A 144 4.80 -7.39 -9.83
C ARG A 144 6.14 -8.04 -9.48
N VAL A 145 6.98 -7.36 -8.70
CA VAL A 145 8.30 -7.91 -8.34
C VAL A 145 8.18 -9.12 -7.41
N GLU A 146 7.21 -9.14 -6.50
CA GLU A 146 6.95 -10.30 -5.62
C GLU A 146 6.57 -11.54 -6.46
N ARG A 147 5.66 -11.36 -7.42
CA ARG A 147 5.19 -12.43 -8.31
C ARG A 147 6.27 -12.96 -9.22
N LEU A 148 7.06 -12.07 -9.83
CA LEU A 148 8.22 -12.48 -10.65
C LEU A 148 9.25 -13.27 -9.83
N THR A 149 9.45 -12.89 -8.57
CA THR A 149 10.37 -13.59 -7.65
C THR A 149 9.86 -14.98 -7.26
N THR A 150 8.55 -15.17 -7.22
CA THR A 150 7.89 -16.40 -6.76
C THR A 150 7.30 -17.25 -7.90
N ASP A 151 7.54 -16.86 -9.15
CA ASP A 151 6.94 -17.46 -10.36
C ASP A 151 5.41 -17.57 -10.29
N ALA A 152 4.77 -16.60 -9.62
CA ALA A 152 3.33 -16.53 -9.47
C ALA A 152 2.66 -15.79 -10.64
N ASP A 153 1.37 -16.05 -10.85
CA ASP A 153 0.61 -15.49 -11.98
C ASP A 153 0.56 -13.95 -11.93
N LEU A 154 0.98 -13.32 -13.03
CA LEU A 154 0.96 -11.87 -13.24
C LEU A 154 -0.41 -11.34 -13.68
N LYS A 155 -1.38 -12.19 -14.03
CA LYS A 155 -2.72 -11.77 -14.47
C LYS A 155 -3.38 -10.70 -13.60
N PRO A 156 -3.37 -10.78 -12.25
CA PRO A 156 -4.03 -9.75 -11.44
C PRO A 156 -3.39 -8.38 -11.58
N VAL A 157 -2.05 -8.32 -11.67
CA VAL A 157 -1.31 -7.06 -11.88
C VAL A 157 -1.62 -6.49 -13.26
N LEU A 158 -1.54 -7.32 -14.31
CA LEU A 158 -1.81 -6.91 -15.69
C LEU A 158 -3.25 -6.44 -15.87
N PHE A 159 -4.21 -7.09 -15.19
CA PHE A 159 -5.61 -6.68 -15.18
C PHE A 159 -5.77 -5.28 -14.58
N CYS A 160 -5.16 -5.01 -13.41
CA CYS A 160 -5.23 -3.70 -12.78
C CYS A 160 -4.58 -2.60 -13.63
N GLU A 161 -3.41 -2.86 -14.20
CA GLU A 161 -2.72 -1.92 -15.09
C GLU A 161 -3.56 -1.63 -16.36
N ASP A 162 -4.15 -2.66 -16.97
CA ASP A 162 -5.03 -2.50 -18.13
C ASP A 162 -6.30 -1.72 -17.78
N TYR A 163 -6.89 -1.98 -16.61
CA TYR A 163 -8.05 -1.28 -16.10
C TYR A 163 -7.77 0.21 -15.87
N LEU A 164 -6.65 0.54 -15.19
CA LEU A 164 -6.20 1.92 -14.95
C LEU A 164 -5.91 2.66 -16.26
N ARG A 165 -5.35 1.96 -17.26
CA ARG A 165 -5.05 2.55 -18.57
C ARG A 165 -6.29 2.85 -19.40
N LYS A 166 -7.34 2.03 -19.27
CA LYS A 166 -8.58 2.14 -20.07
C LYS A 166 -9.66 2.98 -19.41
N THR A 167 -9.63 3.10 -18.08
CA THR A 167 -10.68 3.74 -17.28
C THR A 167 -10.17 5.06 -16.72
N PRO A 168 -10.77 6.21 -17.09
CA PRO A 168 -10.45 7.50 -16.52
C PRO A 168 -10.64 7.56 -14.99
N MET A 169 -9.81 8.35 -14.30
CA MET A 169 -9.82 8.40 -12.82
C MET A 169 -11.14 8.92 -12.24
N ASP A 170 -11.85 9.80 -12.95
CA ASP A 170 -13.19 10.27 -12.61
C ASP A 170 -14.27 9.19 -12.74
N GLU A 171 -14.02 8.11 -13.50
CA GLU A 171 -14.88 6.93 -13.56
C GLU A 171 -14.50 5.87 -12.50
N ILE A 172 -13.21 5.77 -12.16
CA ILE A 172 -12.73 4.91 -11.07
C ILE A 172 -13.17 5.47 -9.72
N ASN A 173 -13.06 6.78 -9.52
CA ASN A 173 -13.43 7.46 -8.29
C ASN A 173 -14.35 8.65 -8.57
N PRO A 174 -15.59 8.41 -9.02
CA PRO A 174 -16.54 9.48 -9.29
C PRO A 174 -16.91 10.23 -8.00
N PRO A 175 -17.26 11.52 -8.07
CA PRO A 175 -17.75 12.27 -6.92
C PRO A 175 -18.95 11.55 -6.26
N PRO A 176 -19.05 11.51 -4.93
CA PRO A 176 -20.20 10.90 -4.26
C PRO A 176 -21.53 11.50 -4.74
N LEU A 177 -22.52 10.65 -5.03
CA LEU A 177 -23.85 11.10 -5.50
C LEU A 177 -24.61 11.88 -4.43
N ILE A 178 -24.35 11.58 -3.16
CA ILE A 178 -24.98 12.22 -2.00
C ILE A 178 -23.98 12.39 -0.87
N SER A 179 -24.35 13.21 0.09
CA SER A 179 -23.62 13.54 1.31
C SER A 179 -24.49 13.37 2.55
N GLY A 180 -23.90 13.53 3.74
CA GLY A 180 -24.67 13.57 4.98
C GLY A 180 -25.69 14.72 5.03
N ALA A 181 -25.46 15.82 4.31
CA ALA A 181 -26.41 16.93 4.24
C ALA A 181 -27.71 16.51 3.53
N ASP A 182 -27.61 15.67 2.50
CA ASP A 182 -28.77 15.13 1.79
C ASP A 182 -29.61 14.22 2.71
N LEU A 183 -28.96 13.41 3.54
CA LEU A 183 -29.65 12.59 4.55
C LEU A 183 -30.43 13.45 5.56
N ILE A 184 -29.83 14.55 6.01
CA ILE A 184 -30.50 15.51 6.93
C ILE A 184 -31.69 16.16 6.23
N ALA A 185 -31.56 16.53 4.96
CA ALA A 185 -32.65 17.11 4.17
C ALA A 185 -33.82 16.13 3.98
N GLN A 186 -33.56 14.81 3.99
CA GLN A 186 -34.59 13.76 4.01
C GLN A 186 -35.21 13.54 5.41
N GLY A 187 -34.81 14.31 6.43
CA GLY A 187 -35.35 14.23 7.79
C GLY A 187 -34.65 13.23 8.70
N LEU A 188 -33.52 12.64 8.28
CA LEU A 188 -32.74 11.73 9.12
C LEU A 188 -31.92 12.51 10.15
N LYS A 189 -31.82 11.95 11.36
CA LYS A 189 -30.98 12.50 12.43
C LYS A 189 -29.56 11.95 12.36
N PRO A 190 -28.51 12.80 12.44
CA PRO A 190 -27.12 12.36 12.43
C PRO A 190 -26.83 11.27 13.46
N GLY A 191 -26.12 10.22 13.03
CA GLY A 191 -25.74 9.09 13.90
C GLY A 191 -24.97 8.01 13.14
N PRO A 192 -24.55 6.92 13.80
CA PRO A 192 -23.71 5.86 13.20
C PRO A 192 -24.28 5.28 11.89
N GLN A 193 -25.61 5.18 11.79
CA GLN A 193 -26.33 4.72 10.60
C GLN A 193 -26.03 5.54 9.32
N PHE A 194 -25.60 6.80 9.45
CA PHE A 194 -25.25 7.63 8.30
C PHE A 194 -24.10 7.01 7.51
N LYS A 195 -23.10 6.48 8.22
CA LYS A 195 -21.95 5.84 7.57
C LYS A 195 -22.41 4.64 6.76
N GLU A 196 -23.23 3.78 7.34
CA GLU A 196 -23.74 2.57 6.66
C GLU A 196 -24.56 2.91 5.41
N LEU A 197 -25.43 3.93 5.49
CA LEU A 197 -26.22 4.40 4.35
C LEU A 197 -25.34 5.00 3.25
N LEU A 198 -24.41 5.88 3.62
CA LEU A 198 -23.49 6.51 2.65
C LEU A 198 -22.55 5.49 2.01
N ASP A 199 -22.03 4.54 2.78
CA ASP A 199 -21.18 3.46 2.29
C ASP A 199 -21.95 2.55 1.32
N THR A 200 -23.20 2.22 1.64
CA THR A 200 -24.09 1.45 0.76
C THR A 200 -24.31 2.14 -0.57
N VAL A 201 -24.65 3.43 -0.54
CA VAL A 201 -24.86 4.23 -1.76
C VAL A 201 -23.55 4.36 -2.53
N ARG A 202 -22.42 4.54 -1.84
CA ARG A 202 -21.11 4.60 -2.46
C ARG A 202 -20.75 3.29 -3.17
N ASP A 203 -21.06 2.14 -2.57
CA ASP A 203 -20.81 0.84 -3.19
C ASP A 203 -21.67 0.63 -4.44
N ALA A 204 -22.98 0.93 -4.37
CA ALA A 204 -23.87 0.86 -5.52
C ALA A 204 -23.41 1.80 -6.66
N GLN A 205 -22.96 3.01 -6.33
CA GLN A 205 -22.40 3.94 -7.30
C GLN A 205 -21.16 3.36 -7.97
N LEU A 206 -20.20 2.84 -7.20
CA LEU A 206 -18.95 2.31 -7.76
C LEU A 206 -19.18 1.04 -8.59
N ASN A 207 -20.22 0.25 -8.26
CA ASN A 207 -20.68 -0.87 -9.05
C ASN A 207 -21.44 -0.47 -10.33
N GLY A 208 -21.79 0.82 -10.49
CA GLY A 208 -22.57 1.30 -11.63
C GLY A 208 -24.08 0.98 -11.55
N GLU A 209 -24.57 0.59 -10.37
CA GLU A 209 -25.98 0.27 -10.12
C GLU A 209 -26.86 1.53 -10.08
N ILE A 210 -26.26 2.66 -9.71
CA ILE A 210 -26.87 3.99 -9.67
C ILE A 210 -25.90 5.03 -10.22
N GLN A 211 -26.43 6.08 -10.83
CA GLN A 211 -25.67 7.13 -11.51
C GLN A 211 -26.13 8.54 -11.14
N THR A 212 -27.30 8.69 -10.51
CA THR A 212 -27.86 10.01 -10.20
C THR A 212 -28.13 10.24 -8.72
N HIS A 213 -28.23 11.51 -8.33
CA HIS A 213 -28.61 11.94 -6.98
C HIS A 213 -30.01 11.41 -6.62
N GLU A 214 -30.95 11.45 -7.55
CA GLU A 214 -32.32 10.95 -7.35
C GLU A 214 -32.36 9.44 -7.11
N GLU A 215 -31.58 8.65 -7.85
CA GLU A 215 -31.47 7.21 -7.67
C GLU A 215 -30.88 6.85 -6.29
N ALA A 216 -29.86 7.60 -5.86
CA ALA A 216 -29.25 7.44 -4.55
C ALA A 216 -30.24 7.72 -3.41
N LEU A 217 -31.04 8.79 -3.50
CA LEU A 217 -32.09 9.09 -2.52
C LEU A 217 -33.19 8.04 -2.49
N ALA A 218 -33.64 7.58 -3.66
CA ALA A 218 -34.64 6.52 -3.77
C ALA A 218 -34.15 5.20 -3.15
N MET A 219 -32.85 4.90 -3.28
CA MET A 219 -32.23 3.73 -2.65
C MET A 219 -32.29 3.80 -1.13
N ILE A 220 -32.05 4.98 -0.55
CA ILE A 220 -32.14 5.18 0.91
C ILE A 220 -33.57 5.01 1.40
N GLN A 221 -34.55 5.60 0.71
CA GLN A 221 -35.95 5.50 1.10
C GLN A 221 -36.47 4.05 1.14
N LYS A 222 -35.96 3.17 0.27
CA LYS A 222 -36.31 1.73 0.29
C LYS A 222 -35.74 0.96 1.48
N ARG A 223 -34.76 1.51 2.19
CA ARG A 223 -34.07 0.87 3.32
C ARG A 223 -34.50 1.40 4.69
N LEU A 224 -35.26 2.49 4.72
CA LEU A 224 -35.90 3.05 5.91
C LEU A 224 -37.26 2.37 6.15
#